data_AF-A0A955GYY8-F1
#
_entry.id   AF-A0A955GYY8-F1
#
_cell.length_a   1.000
_cell.length_b   1.000
_cell.length_c   1.000
_cell.angle_alpha   90.00
_cell.angle_beta   90.00
_cell.angle_gamma   90.00
#
_symmetry.space_group_name_H-M   'P 1'
#
loop_
_entity.id
_entity.type
_entity.pdbx_description
1 polymer ?
#
loop_
_entity_poly.entity_id
_entity_poly.type
_entity_poly.pdbx_seq_one_letter_code
_entity_poly.pdbx_strand_id
1 'polypeptide(L)'
;VERWWLNLSAYNRFNIDRKHNNILEVPDVVNFVANTIDSGSDKSYDYLTDNEPVLVKGERLVFQLHSPLDMSLVTSSGKKVSSSTNEVDSATYRRYGELQYISISSNEEFTLMLDGQATGSFTLDVEEENRGESFTRHTYSAIPSTKGTKVTLEISNEVPISDTVLVVDYDNDGAEDVSYDTEGAIKESKKITYEDLYQIVEGFELDKLPNLLMHKLVKSAEKAYKKSLKNEKFVLRERIALKLLLRQASIFERLRFISAQENLELEEVVDVLLDNK
;
A
#
# COMPACT_ATOMS: atom_id res chain seq x y z
N VAL A 1 10.33 -9.76 -38.06
CA VAL A 1 9.37 -8.64 -38.06
C VAL A 1 10.18 -7.38 -37.87
N GLU A 2 10.24 -6.50 -38.86
CA GLU A 2 10.91 -5.20 -38.71
C GLU A 2 9.91 -4.22 -38.07
N ARG A 3 10.39 -3.41 -37.13
CA ARG A 3 9.59 -2.42 -36.41
C ARG A 3 10.17 -1.04 -36.67
N TRP A 4 9.28 -0.07 -36.83
CA TRP A 4 9.62 1.33 -37.06
C TRP A 4 8.76 2.20 -36.15
N TRP A 5 9.35 3.26 -35.62
CA TRP A 5 8.74 4.16 -34.65
C TRP A 5 8.67 5.58 -35.21
N LEU A 6 7.50 6.21 -35.04
CA LEU A 6 7.22 7.57 -35.51
C LEU A 6 7.22 8.55 -34.35
N ASN A 7 8.08 9.57 -34.41
CA ASN A 7 8.13 10.65 -33.43
C ASN A 7 7.10 11.74 -33.74
N LEU A 8 5.85 11.51 -33.33
CA LEU A 8 4.74 12.44 -33.51
C LEU A 8 4.95 13.78 -32.80
N SER A 9 5.63 13.79 -31.64
CA SER A 9 5.89 15.02 -30.89
C SER A 9 6.81 15.96 -31.67
N ALA A 10 7.91 15.43 -32.20
CA ALA A 10 8.84 16.20 -33.04
C ALA A 10 8.18 16.67 -34.34
N TYR A 11 7.40 15.81 -34.99
CA TYR A 11 6.69 16.14 -36.22
C TYR A 11 5.63 17.24 -36.02
N ASN A 12 4.86 17.17 -34.92
CA ASN A 12 3.78 18.12 -34.65
C ASN A 12 4.26 19.47 -34.09
N ARG A 13 5.53 19.61 -33.72
CA ARG A 13 6.09 20.85 -33.14
C ARG A 13 5.84 22.10 -33.99
N PHE A 14 5.78 21.97 -35.31
CA PHE A 14 5.56 23.07 -36.25
C PHE A 14 4.30 22.88 -37.13
N ASN A 15 3.51 21.84 -36.88
CA ASN A 15 2.33 21.49 -37.67
C ASN A 15 1.06 21.61 -36.81
N ILE A 16 0.26 22.65 -37.06
CA ILE A 16 -0.75 23.15 -36.12
C ILE A 16 -2.16 22.54 -36.36
N ASP A 17 -2.37 21.82 -37.47
CA ASP A 17 -3.69 21.29 -37.86
C ASP A 17 -3.63 19.80 -38.24
N ARG A 18 -3.17 18.96 -37.31
CA ARG A 18 -3.12 17.50 -37.49
C ARG A 18 -4.02 16.80 -36.48
N LYS A 19 -4.87 15.92 -36.98
CA LYS A 19 -5.74 15.04 -36.19
C LYS A 19 -5.17 13.62 -36.20
N HIS A 20 -5.67 12.77 -35.30
CA HIS A 20 -5.21 11.39 -35.17
C HIS A 20 -5.31 10.58 -36.49
N ASN A 21 -6.29 10.91 -37.33
CA ASN A 21 -6.46 10.28 -38.65
C ASN A 21 -5.35 10.65 -39.66
N ASN A 22 -4.55 11.69 -39.43
CA ASN A 22 -3.47 12.09 -40.34
C ASN A 22 -2.14 11.37 -40.08
N ILE A 23 -2.09 10.39 -39.17
CA ILE A 23 -0.84 9.71 -38.80
C ILE A 23 -0.13 9.01 -39.97
N LEU A 24 -0.92 8.49 -40.93
CA LEU A 24 -0.38 7.84 -42.13
C LEU A 24 -0.01 8.84 -43.24
N GLU A 25 -0.31 10.12 -43.05
CA GLU A 25 0.02 11.19 -44.00
C GLU A 25 1.32 11.91 -43.66
N VAL A 26 2.02 11.47 -42.61
CA VAL A 26 3.35 12.00 -42.30
C VAL A 26 4.27 11.70 -43.50
N PRO A 27 4.95 12.71 -44.08
CA PRO A 27 5.80 12.52 -45.26
C PRO A 27 6.78 11.36 -45.12
N ASP A 28 7.39 11.19 -43.95
CA ASP A 28 8.33 10.10 -43.68
C ASP A 28 7.69 8.72 -43.74
N VAL A 29 6.43 8.58 -43.30
CA VAL A 29 5.68 7.31 -43.39
C VAL A 29 5.34 7.01 -44.85
N VAL A 30 4.87 8.00 -45.59
CA VAL A 30 4.53 7.85 -47.02
C VAL A 30 5.79 7.50 -47.83
N ASN A 31 6.89 8.21 -47.58
CA ASN A 31 8.17 7.99 -48.24
C ASN A 31 8.76 6.64 -47.87
N PHE A 32 8.64 6.22 -46.60
CA PHE A 32 9.07 4.89 -46.15
C PHE A 32 8.36 3.79 -46.94
N VAL A 33 7.02 3.82 -47.02
CA VAL A 33 6.24 2.83 -47.76
C VAL A 33 6.62 2.82 -49.25
N ALA A 34 6.74 3.99 -49.88
CA ALA A 34 7.14 4.09 -51.28
C ALA A 34 8.54 3.51 -51.53
N ASN A 35 9.51 3.83 -50.67
CA ASN A 35 10.88 3.33 -50.79
C ASN A 35 10.97 1.80 -50.55
N THR A 36 10.15 1.25 -49.65
CA THR A 36 10.06 -0.20 -49.44
C THR A 36 9.57 -0.92 -50.70
N ILE A 37 8.61 -0.33 -51.42
CA ILE A 37 8.09 -0.90 -52.68
C ILE A 37 9.14 -0.80 -53.80
N ASP A 38 9.82 0.35 -53.91
CA ASP A 38 10.77 0.63 -55.00
C ASP A 38 12.15 -0.04 -54.82
N SER A 39 12.38 -0.79 -53.72
CA SER A 39 13.66 -1.46 -53.41
C SER A 39 14.87 -0.52 -53.40
N GLY A 40 14.65 0.75 -53.04
CA GLY A 40 15.68 1.78 -52.97
C GLY A 40 16.58 1.60 -51.73
N SER A 41 17.88 1.85 -51.89
CA SER A 41 18.88 1.78 -50.80
C SER A 41 18.66 2.86 -49.72
N ASP A 42 19.02 2.51 -48.49
CA ASP A 42 18.98 3.26 -47.23
C ASP A 42 18.79 4.78 -47.36
N LYS A 43 17.65 5.26 -46.87
CA LYS A 43 17.39 6.68 -46.68
C LYS A 43 17.10 6.96 -45.21
N SER A 44 17.68 8.06 -44.71
CA SER A 44 17.37 8.59 -43.39
C SER A 44 16.03 9.31 -43.44
N TYR A 45 15.22 9.08 -42.42
CA TYR A 45 13.98 9.81 -42.17
C TYR A 45 14.20 10.75 -40.96
N ASP A 46 13.47 11.86 -40.90
CA ASP A 46 13.64 12.87 -39.84
C ASP A 46 12.84 12.52 -38.57
N TYR A 47 11.71 11.82 -38.75
CA TYR A 47 10.74 11.49 -37.71
C TYR A 47 10.47 9.99 -37.58
N LEU A 48 11.03 9.17 -38.49
CA LEU A 48 10.87 7.73 -38.50
C LEU A 48 12.22 7.06 -38.21
N THR A 49 12.23 6.08 -37.30
CA THR A 49 13.46 5.34 -36.94
C THR A 49 13.15 3.88 -36.71
N ASP A 50 14.14 3.03 -36.93
CA ASP A 50 14.20 1.60 -36.59
C ASP A 50 14.86 1.35 -35.22
N ASN A 51 15.23 2.42 -34.51
CA ASN A 51 15.63 2.35 -33.12
C ASN A 51 14.40 2.55 -32.25
N GLU A 52 14.16 1.61 -31.36
CA GLU A 52 13.13 1.77 -30.35
C GLU A 52 13.39 3.06 -29.56
N PRO A 53 12.43 4.00 -29.53
CA PRO A 53 12.58 5.20 -28.76
C PRO A 53 12.74 4.78 -27.30
N VAL A 54 13.81 5.25 -26.67
CA VAL A 54 13.96 5.12 -25.22
C VAL A 54 12.82 5.92 -24.61
N LEU A 55 11.77 5.23 -24.18
CA LEU A 55 10.76 5.83 -23.34
C LEU A 55 11.51 6.29 -22.08
N VAL A 56 11.63 7.60 -21.87
CA VAL A 56 12.11 8.18 -20.60
C VAL A 56 11.02 8.03 -19.52
N LYS A 57 10.31 6.90 -19.55
CA LYS A 57 9.47 6.46 -18.45
C LYS A 57 10.38 5.56 -17.64
N GLY A 58 10.87 6.08 -16.52
CA GLY A 58 11.43 5.24 -15.47
C GLY A 58 10.43 4.18 -15.04
N GLU A 59 10.86 3.27 -14.18
CA GLU A 59 9.97 2.29 -13.57
C GLU A 59 8.70 2.97 -13.03
N ARG A 60 7.55 2.35 -13.30
CA ARG A 60 6.24 2.88 -12.91
C ARG A 60 5.47 1.86 -12.12
N LEU A 61 4.68 2.38 -11.20
CA LEU A 61 3.66 1.61 -10.50
C LEU A 61 2.31 1.95 -11.09
N VAL A 62 1.55 0.91 -11.39
CA VAL A 62 0.21 1.00 -11.95
C VAL A 62 -0.74 0.32 -10.98
N PHE A 63 -1.73 1.07 -10.52
CA PHE A 63 -2.78 0.63 -9.63
C PHE A 63 -4.08 0.57 -10.40
N GLN A 64 -4.74 -0.58 -10.35
CA GLN A 64 -6.04 -0.78 -10.96
C GLN A 64 -7.02 -1.23 -9.89
N LEU A 65 -8.05 -0.42 -9.62
CA LEU A 65 -9.06 -0.72 -8.61
C LEU A 65 -10.39 -1.01 -9.28
N HIS A 66 -10.95 -2.17 -8.96
CA HIS A 66 -12.33 -2.50 -9.25
C HIS A 66 -13.21 -2.06 -8.07
N SER A 67 -14.30 -1.35 -8.39
CA SER A 67 -15.34 -0.87 -7.46
C SER A 67 -15.74 -1.92 -6.40
N PRO A 68 -16.18 -1.53 -5.18
CA PRO A 68 -16.87 -0.26 -4.87
C PRO A 68 -16.07 0.76 -4.05
N LEU A 69 -14.74 0.78 -4.13
CA LEU A 69 -13.92 1.79 -3.45
C LEU A 69 -13.54 2.92 -4.41
N ASP A 70 -13.27 4.10 -3.86
CA ASP A 70 -12.62 5.20 -4.55
C ASP A 70 -11.12 5.22 -4.26
N MET A 71 -10.31 5.41 -5.30
CA MET A 71 -8.85 5.34 -5.20
C MET A 71 -8.25 6.75 -5.15
N SER A 72 -7.34 6.97 -4.21
CA SER A 72 -6.48 8.14 -4.17
C SER A 72 -5.08 7.79 -3.71
N LEU A 73 -4.14 8.70 -3.96
CA LEU A 73 -2.74 8.56 -3.58
C LEU A 73 -2.27 9.88 -2.99
N VAL A 74 -1.47 9.82 -1.93
CA VAL A 74 -0.80 10.98 -1.33
C VAL A 74 0.68 10.69 -1.23
N THR A 75 1.52 11.54 -1.83
CA THR A 75 2.98 11.41 -1.72
C THR A 75 3.48 11.88 -0.36
N SER A 76 4.70 11.50 0.02
CA SER A 76 5.36 11.99 1.25
C SER A 76 5.46 13.52 1.32
N SER A 77 5.47 14.20 0.16
CA SER A 77 5.43 15.68 0.06
C SER A 77 4.04 16.31 0.29
N GLY A 78 3.02 15.48 0.51
CA GLY A 78 1.62 15.91 0.72
C GLY A 78 0.83 16.17 -0.57
N LYS A 79 1.42 15.94 -1.75
CA LYS A 79 0.73 16.10 -3.03
C LYS A 79 -0.24 14.95 -3.26
N LYS A 80 -1.45 15.27 -3.75
CA LYS A 80 -2.53 14.29 -3.94
C LYS A 80 -2.84 13.98 -5.40
N VAL A 81 -3.20 12.73 -5.65
CA VAL A 81 -3.78 12.23 -6.91
C VAL A 81 -5.10 11.51 -6.60
N SER A 82 -6.17 11.86 -7.29
CA SER A 82 -7.50 11.28 -7.15
C SER A 82 -8.34 11.57 -8.40
N SER A 83 -9.63 11.22 -8.35
CA SER A 83 -10.61 11.57 -9.39
C SER A 83 -10.81 13.07 -9.61
N SER A 84 -10.53 13.89 -8.60
CA SER A 84 -10.74 15.35 -8.64
C SER A 84 -9.44 16.16 -8.61
N THR A 85 -8.31 15.54 -8.30
CA THR A 85 -7.04 16.23 -8.04
C THR A 85 -5.89 15.48 -8.70
N ASN A 86 -4.98 16.20 -9.36
CA ASN A 86 -3.74 15.62 -9.86
C ASN A 86 -2.59 16.63 -9.67
N GLU A 87 -1.95 16.59 -8.51
CA GLU A 87 -0.87 17.52 -8.13
C GLU A 87 0.55 16.95 -8.39
N VAL A 88 0.62 15.69 -8.81
CA VAL A 88 1.86 14.97 -9.07
C VAL A 88 2.07 14.85 -10.57
N ASP A 89 3.03 15.58 -11.11
CA ASP A 89 3.30 15.65 -12.56
C ASP A 89 3.66 14.28 -13.16
N SER A 90 4.28 13.40 -12.37
CA SER A 90 4.66 12.05 -12.76
C SER A 90 3.48 11.06 -12.73
N ALA A 91 2.33 11.48 -12.21
CA ALA A 91 1.17 10.64 -11.98
C ALA A 91 0.03 10.89 -12.97
N THR A 92 -0.78 9.86 -13.21
CA THR A 92 -1.95 9.92 -14.08
C THR A 92 -3.08 9.14 -13.46
N TYR A 93 -4.21 9.81 -13.21
CA TYR A 93 -5.48 9.18 -12.84
C TYR A 93 -6.38 9.02 -14.08
N ARG A 94 -7.05 7.87 -14.20
CA ARG A 94 -8.12 7.63 -15.18
C ARG A 94 -9.22 6.77 -14.57
N ARG A 95 -10.44 6.91 -15.09
CA ARG A 95 -11.57 6.05 -14.73
C ARG A 95 -12.27 5.54 -15.98
N TYR A 96 -12.51 4.24 -16.02
CA TYR A 96 -13.20 3.53 -17.11
C TYR A 96 -14.39 2.78 -16.53
N GLY A 97 -15.54 3.45 -16.41
CA GLY A 97 -16.71 2.90 -15.73
C GLY A 97 -16.41 2.59 -14.26
N GLU A 98 -16.39 1.30 -13.93
CA GLU A 98 -16.14 0.77 -12.58
C GLU A 98 -14.67 0.55 -12.24
N LEU A 99 -13.78 0.69 -13.24
CA LEU A 99 -12.33 0.56 -13.09
C LEU A 99 -11.69 1.94 -12.85
N GLN A 100 -10.94 2.07 -11.76
CA GLN A 100 -10.09 3.22 -11.50
C GLN A 100 -8.63 2.85 -11.75
N TYR A 101 -7.87 3.81 -12.27
CA TYR A 101 -6.49 3.60 -12.71
C TYR A 101 -5.63 4.76 -12.23
N ILE A 102 -4.55 4.46 -11.52
CA ILE A 102 -3.48 5.42 -11.19
C ILE A 102 -2.16 4.84 -11.69
N SER A 103 -1.37 5.65 -12.39
CA SER A 103 0.01 5.31 -12.71
C SER A 103 0.93 6.40 -12.18
N ILE A 104 2.01 6.03 -11.49
CA ILE A 104 3.00 6.95 -10.89
C ILE A 104 4.42 6.41 -11.10
N SER A 105 5.45 7.24 -10.99
CA SER A 105 6.83 6.77 -11.00
C SER A 105 7.13 5.94 -9.74
N SER A 106 7.87 4.83 -9.86
CA SER A 106 8.24 3.97 -8.72
C SER A 106 9.20 4.63 -7.73
N ASN A 107 9.96 5.64 -8.18
CA ASN A 107 10.93 6.36 -7.34
C ASN A 107 10.29 7.29 -6.29
N GLU A 108 8.96 7.43 -6.30
CA GLU A 108 8.23 8.26 -5.34
C GLU A 108 7.67 7.41 -4.21
N GLU A 109 7.80 7.90 -2.97
CA GLU A 109 7.17 7.30 -1.80
C GLU A 109 5.80 7.90 -1.58
N PHE A 110 4.81 7.05 -1.35
CA PHE A 110 3.42 7.46 -1.25
C PHE A 110 2.57 6.45 -0.50
N THR A 111 1.43 6.91 -0.04
CA THR A 111 0.36 6.08 0.51
C THR A 111 -0.79 6.05 -0.49
N LEU A 112 -1.12 4.85 -0.96
CA LEU A 112 -2.35 4.59 -1.69
C LEU A 112 -3.49 4.44 -0.66
N MET A 113 -4.58 5.16 -0.87
CA MET A 113 -5.75 5.18 0.00
C MET A 113 -6.97 4.78 -0.80
N LEU A 114 -7.72 3.79 -0.32
CA LEU A 114 -8.98 3.36 -0.90
C LEU A 114 -10.13 3.59 0.08
N ASP A 115 -11.16 4.31 -0.38
CA ASP A 115 -12.30 4.73 0.43
C ASP A 115 -13.58 4.01 -0.01
N GLY A 116 -14.19 3.22 0.88
CA GLY A 116 -15.43 2.48 0.65
C GLY A 116 -16.62 3.36 0.25
N GLN A 117 -17.22 3.09 -0.92
CA GLN A 117 -18.41 3.82 -1.38
C GLN A 117 -19.71 3.01 -1.25
N ALA A 118 -19.62 1.68 -1.20
CA ALA A 118 -20.77 0.80 -1.03
C ALA A 118 -20.37 -0.54 -0.38
N THR A 119 -21.36 -1.32 0.03
CA THR A 119 -21.15 -2.70 0.46
C THR A 119 -20.94 -3.61 -0.74
N GLY A 120 -19.89 -4.41 -0.72
CA GLY A 120 -19.54 -5.33 -1.79
C GLY A 120 -18.18 -5.98 -1.56
N SER A 121 -17.47 -6.24 -2.65
CA SER A 121 -16.09 -6.71 -2.63
C SER A 121 -15.29 -5.95 -3.68
N PHE A 122 -14.04 -5.63 -3.40
CA PHE A 122 -13.14 -4.97 -4.34
C PHE A 122 -11.98 -5.86 -4.73
N THR A 123 -11.33 -5.47 -5.83
CA THR A 123 -10.07 -6.05 -6.28
C THR A 123 -9.11 -4.91 -6.59
N LEU A 124 -7.90 -4.99 -6.05
CA LEU A 124 -6.79 -4.09 -6.37
C LEU A 124 -5.70 -4.88 -7.07
N ASP A 125 -5.31 -4.45 -8.27
CA ASP A 125 -4.12 -4.93 -8.95
C ASP A 125 -3.01 -3.87 -8.85
N VAL A 126 -1.81 -4.32 -8.51
CA VAL A 126 -0.58 -3.51 -8.48
C VAL A 126 0.38 -4.09 -9.49
N GLU A 127 0.79 -3.29 -10.46
CA GLU A 127 1.72 -3.70 -11.51
C GLU A 127 2.98 -2.83 -11.49
N GLU A 128 4.13 -3.48 -11.51
CA GLU A 128 5.42 -2.86 -11.77
C GLU A 128 5.72 -2.89 -13.26
N GLU A 129 5.72 -1.74 -13.91
CA GLU A 129 6.10 -1.59 -15.31
C GLU A 129 7.56 -1.15 -15.42
N ASN A 130 8.42 -2.02 -15.95
CA ASN A 130 9.79 -1.64 -16.32
C ASN A 130 9.88 -1.42 -17.84
N ARG A 131 9.98 -0.16 -18.25
CA ARG A 131 10.26 0.26 -19.64
C ARG A 131 9.37 -0.40 -20.70
N GLY A 132 8.13 -0.75 -20.34
CA GLY A 132 7.13 -1.32 -21.26
C GLY A 132 7.26 -2.81 -21.56
N GLU A 133 8.17 -3.55 -20.91
CA GLU A 133 8.44 -4.96 -21.25
C GLU A 133 8.17 -5.97 -20.13
N SER A 134 8.30 -5.59 -18.85
CA SER A 134 8.01 -6.50 -17.73
C SER A 134 6.94 -5.92 -16.82
N PHE A 135 5.89 -6.71 -16.58
CA PHE A 135 4.84 -6.47 -15.58
C PHE A 135 4.94 -7.56 -14.50
N THR A 136 5.44 -7.22 -13.32
CA THR A 136 5.15 -8.02 -12.12
C THR A 136 3.80 -7.56 -11.62
N ARG A 137 2.83 -8.47 -11.49
CA ARG A 137 1.47 -8.15 -11.02
C ARG A 137 1.21 -8.83 -9.69
N HIS A 138 0.74 -8.02 -8.74
CA HIS A 138 0.22 -8.45 -7.44
C HIS A 138 -1.28 -8.13 -7.39
N THR A 139 -2.09 -9.08 -6.93
CA THR A 139 -3.55 -8.99 -7.00
C THR A 139 -4.17 -9.27 -5.64
N TYR A 140 -4.80 -8.25 -5.07
CA TYR A 140 -5.61 -8.32 -3.87
C TYR A 140 -7.07 -8.50 -4.29
N SER A 141 -7.58 -9.72 -4.30
CA SER A 141 -8.91 -10.02 -4.85
C SER A 141 -9.96 -10.38 -3.82
N ALA A 142 -11.22 -10.07 -4.14
CA ALA A 142 -12.40 -10.44 -3.36
C ALA A 142 -12.39 -9.99 -1.90
N ILE A 143 -11.73 -8.85 -1.61
CA ILE A 143 -11.70 -8.28 -0.26
C ILE A 143 -13.06 -7.61 -0.01
N PRO A 144 -13.78 -7.99 1.06
CA PRO A 144 -15.07 -7.40 1.36
C PRO A 144 -14.91 -5.90 1.67
N SER A 145 -15.97 -5.13 1.50
CA SER A 145 -15.96 -3.70 1.83
C SER A 145 -17.35 -3.21 2.19
N THR A 146 -17.38 -2.11 2.94
CA THR A 146 -18.56 -1.33 3.27
C THR A 146 -18.28 0.16 3.04
N LYS A 147 -19.27 1.03 3.26
CA LYS A 147 -19.07 2.49 3.19
C LYS A 147 -18.10 3.04 4.23
N GLY A 148 -17.87 2.30 5.32
CA GLY A 148 -16.91 2.67 6.35
C GLY A 148 -15.48 2.26 5.99
N THR A 149 -15.30 1.30 5.09
CA THR A 149 -14.01 0.66 4.89
C THR A 149 -12.96 1.66 4.39
N LYS A 150 -11.83 1.70 5.09
CA LYS A 150 -10.59 2.37 4.71
C LYS A 150 -9.54 1.32 4.42
N VAL A 151 -8.82 1.52 3.32
CA VAL A 151 -7.72 0.65 2.95
C VAL A 151 -6.50 1.49 2.67
N THR A 152 -5.35 1.08 3.18
CA THR A 152 -4.08 1.75 2.98
C THR A 152 -3.04 0.76 2.45
N LEU A 153 -2.21 1.24 1.53
CA LEU A 153 -1.02 0.54 1.05
C LEU A 153 0.11 1.56 1.00
N GLU A 154 1.13 1.34 1.81
CA GLU A 154 2.31 2.20 1.86
C GLU A 154 3.37 1.68 0.91
N ILE A 155 3.87 2.55 0.04
CA ILE A 155 4.96 2.27 -0.90
C ILE A 155 6.15 3.13 -0.50
N SER A 156 7.25 2.47 -0.18
CA SER A 156 8.54 3.10 0.12
C SER A 156 9.64 2.49 -0.76
N ASN A 157 10.75 3.20 -0.91
CA ASN A 157 11.90 2.66 -1.65
C ASN A 157 12.69 1.61 -0.85
N GLU A 158 12.40 1.47 0.45
CA GLU A 158 13.10 0.56 1.36
C GLU A 158 12.50 -0.85 1.38
N VAL A 159 11.21 -0.96 1.03
CA VAL A 159 10.45 -2.22 1.07
C VAL A 159 10.09 -2.63 -0.36
N PRO A 160 10.53 -3.81 -0.84
CA PRO A 160 10.09 -4.34 -2.13
C PRO A 160 8.58 -4.47 -2.16
N ILE A 161 7.96 -4.24 -3.33
CA ILE A 161 6.50 -4.31 -3.47
C ILE A 161 5.96 -5.70 -3.12
N SER A 162 6.71 -6.77 -3.41
CA SER A 162 6.37 -8.14 -2.99
C SER A 162 6.08 -8.28 -1.50
N ASP A 163 6.73 -7.44 -0.67
CA ASP A 163 6.68 -7.49 0.78
C ASP A 163 5.72 -6.46 1.37
N THR A 164 5.15 -5.58 0.53
CA THR A 164 4.14 -4.61 0.94
C THR A 164 2.87 -5.29 1.41
N VAL A 165 2.16 -4.62 2.31
CA VAL A 165 0.99 -5.16 2.98
C VAL A 165 -0.17 -4.19 2.78
N LEU A 166 -1.31 -4.71 2.35
CA LEU A 166 -2.55 -3.97 2.24
C LEU A 166 -3.28 -4.04 3.58
N VAL A 167 -3.45 -2.90 4.23
CA VAL A 167 -4.09 -2.78 5.54
C VAL A 167 -5.54 -2.33 5.35
N VAL A 168 -6.46 -3.00 6.03
CA VAL A 168 -7.90 -2.74 5.95
C VAL A 168 -8.45 -2.43 7.34
N ASP A 169 -9.17 -1.33 7.44
CA ASP A 169 -10.01 -0.91 8.58
C ASP A 169 -11.47 -0.93 8.09
N TYR A 170 -12.31 -1.82 8.62
CA TYR A 170 -13.68 -1.99 8.13
C TYR A 170 -14.67 -0.99 8.71
N ASP A 171 -14.43 -0.47 9.91
CA ASP A 171 -15.37 0.36 10.65
C ASP A 171 -14.93 1.82 10.84
N ASN A 172 -13.76 2.18 10.31
CA ASN A 172 -13.13 3.49 10.37
C ASN A 172 -12.94 3.95 11.83
N ASP A 173 -12.53 3.04 12.71
CA ASP A 173 -12.13 3.37 14.08
C ASP A 173 -10.65 3.83 14.17
N GLY A 174 -9.90 3.69 13.08
CA GLY A 174 -8.49 4.06 12.97
C GLY A 174 -7.52 2.95 13.39
N ALA A 175 -8.02 1.79 13.79
CA ALA A 175 -7.24 0.58 14.04
C ALA A 175 -7.28 -0.36 12.83
N GLU A 176 -6.20 -1.11 12.65
CA GLU A 176 -6.12 -2.12 11.60
C GLU A 176 -6.96 -3.35 11.98
N ASP A 177 -7.92 -3.71 11.13
CA ASP A 177 -8.72 -4.92 11.34
C ASP A 177 -8.03 -6.15 10.74
N VAL A 178 -7.60 -6.03 9.46
CA VAL A 178 -7.02 -7.13 8.68
C VAL A 178 -5.90 -6.60 7.80
N SER A 179 -4.83 -7.38 7.66
CA SER A 179 -3.76 -7.10 6.70
C SER A 179 -3.66 -8.21 5.66
N TYR A 180 -3.34 -7.87 4.42
CA TYR A 180 -3.21 -8.82 3.30
C TYR A 180 -1.82 -8.69 2.69
N ASP A 181 -1.18 -9.83 2.38
CA ASP A 181 0.01 -9.83 1.54
C ASP A 181 -0.34 -9.67 0.06
N THR A 182 0.70 -9.55 -0.77
CA THR A 182 0.58 -9.34 -2.22
C THR A 182 -0.07 -10.48 -3.01
N GLU A 183 -0.28 -11.65 -2.38
CA GLU A 183 -1.03 -12.78 -2.94
C GLU A 183 -2.51 -12.76 -2.50
N GLY A 184 -2.91 -11.77 -1.69
CA GLY A 184 -4.24 -11.65 -1.12
C GLY A 184 -4.49 -12.61 0.04
N ALA A 185 -3.44 -13.24 0.59
CA ALA A 185 -3.56 -14.03 1.80
C ALA A 185 -3.57 -13.10 3.02
N ILE A 186 -4.38 -13.47 4.02
CA ILE A 186 -4.46 -12.72 5.27
C ILE A 186 -3.10 -12.89 5.99
N LYS A 187 -2.32 -11.81 6.07
CA LYS A 187 -1.30 -11.68 7.11
C LYS A 187 -2.06 -11.35 8.37
N GLU A 188 -2.06 -12.25 9.35
CA GLU A 188 -2.74 -12.00 10.62
C GLU A 188 -2.27 -10.65 11.18
N SER A 189 -3.11 -9.62 11.10
CA SER A 189 -3.09 -8.53 12.06
C SER A 189 -3.47 -9.22 13.37
N LYS A 190 -2.45 -9.65 14.12
CA LYS A 190 -2.66 -10.25 15.42
C LYS A 190 -3.38 -9.19 16.25
N LYS A 191 -4.72 -9.28 16.36
CA LYS A 191 -5.51 -8.44 17.26
C LYS A 191 -5.04 -8.81 18.65
N ILE A 192 -4.05 -8.09 19.16
CA ILE A 192 -3.42 -8.40 20.44
C ILE A 192 -4.52 -8.36 21.50
N THR A 193 -4.78 -9.52 22.08
CA THR A 193 -5.78 -9.70 23.12
C THR A 193 -5.11 -9.81 24.49
N TYR A 194 -5.91 -9.73 25.55
CA TYR A 194 -5.43 -10.04 26.89
C TYR A 194 -5.01 -11.51 27.06
N GLU A 195 -5.42 -12.41 26.14
CA GLU A 195 -4.96 -13.79 26.11
C GLU A 195 -3.52 -13.85 25.61
N ASP A 196 -3.15 -13.07 24.59
CA ASP A 196 -1.77 -12.95 24.12
C ASP A 196 -0.85 -12.43 25.23
N LEU A 197 -1.30 -11.41 25.96
CA LEU A 197 -0.59 -10.89 27.13
C LEU A 197 -0.43 -11.94 28.23
N TYR A 198 -1.41 -12.83 28.39
CA TYR A 198 -1.33 -13.92 29.36
C TYR A 198 -0.31 -14.99 28.95
N GLN A 199 -0.30 -15.37 27.67
CA GLN A 199 0.64 -16.35 27.10
C GLN A 199 2.09 -15.86 27.17
N ILE A 200 2.33 -14.57 26.93
CA ILE A 200 3.67 -13.97 27.06
C ILE A 200 4.17 -14.08 28.51
N VAL A 201 3.34 -13.70 29.47
CA VAL A 201 3.69 -13.79 30.90
C VAL A 201 3.90 -15.24 31.34
N GLU A 202 3.13 -16.19 30.80
CA GLU A 202 3.29 -17.62 31.08
C GLU A 202 4.58 -18.19 30.47
N GLY A 203 5.02 -17.64 29.34
CA GLY A 203 6.28 -17.99 28.69
C GLY A 203 7.53 -17.54 29.45
N PHE A 204 7.41 -16.54 30.33
CA PHE A 204 8.51 -16.16 31.21
C PHE A 204 8.74 -17.29 32.21
N GLU A 205 9.95 -17.87 32.24
CA GLU A 205 10.35 -18.94 33.16
C GLU A 205 10.50 -18.45 34.62
N LEU A 206 9.43 -17.83 35.15
CA LEU A 206 9.41 -17.14 36.43
C LEU A 206 9.16 -18.09 37.59
N ASP A 207 9.84 -17.82 38.70
CA ASP A 207 9.53 -18.42 39.99
C ASP A 207 8.07 -18.15 40.41
N LYS A 208 7.52 -19.02 41.27
CA LYS A 208 6.10 -19.02 41.68
C LYS A 208 5.55 -17.66 42.11
N LEU A 209 6.36 -16.84 42.79
CA LEU A 209 5.93 -15.55 43.33
C LEU A 209 5.92 -14.44 42.26
N PRO A 210 7.01 -14.16 41.51
CA PRO A 210 6.98 -13.26 40.37
C PRO A 210 5.87 -13.59 39.36
N ASN A 211 5.71 -14.87 39.03
CA ASN A 211 4.73 -15.32 38.07
C ASN A 211 3.28 -15.00 38.52
N LEU A 212 2.97 -15.31 39.79
CA LEU A 212 1.65 -15.01 40.36
C LEU A 212 1.31 -13.51 40.34
N LEU A 213 2.31 -12.64 40.54
CA LEU A 213 2.13 -11.18 40.51
C LEU A 213 1.80 -10.69 39.11
N MET A 214 2.56 -11.14 38.10
CA MET A 214 2.32 -10.75 36.70
C MET A 214 0.92 -11.19 36.24
N HIS A 215 0.55 -12.45 36.46
CA HIS A 215 -0.78 -12.94 36.09
C HIS A 215 -1.92 -12.22 36.82
N LYS A 216 -1.72 -11.80 38.07
CA LYS A 216 -2.72 -10.99 38.79
C LYS A 216 -2.91 -9.62 38.14
N LEU A 217 -1.84 -8.99 37.66
CA LEU A 217 -1.90 -7.70 36.97
C LEU A 217 -2.59 -7.85 35.62
N VAL A 218 -2.27 -8.89 34.83
CA VAL A 218 -2.95 -9.21 33.56
C VAL A 218 -4.46 -9.41 33.78
N LYS A 219 -4.85 -10.27 34.74
CA LYS A 219 -6.27 -10.49 35.08
C LYS A 219 -6.99 -9.24 35.58
N SER A 220 -6.27 -8.37 36.29
CA SER A 220 -6.81 -7.08 36.74
C SER A 220 -7.05 -6.14 35.55
N ALA A 221 -6.12 -6.09 34.61
CA ALA A 221 -6.25 -5.30 33.38
C ALA A 221 -7.42 -5.81 32.53
N GLU A 222 -7.51 -7.12 32.29
CA GLU A 222 -8.61 -7.74 31.54
C GLU A 222 -9.99 -7.46 32.20
N LYS A 223 -10.08 -7.56 33.53
CA LYS A 223 -11.31 -7.26 34.28
C LYS A 223 -11.68 -5.77 34.19
N ALA A 224 -10.70 -4.88 34.18
CA ALA A 224 -10.94 -3.45 33.99
C ALA A 224 -11.42 -3.17 32.57
N TYR A 225 -10.82 -3.83 31.56
CA TYR A 225 -11.24 -3.78 30.16
C TYR A 225 -12.70 -4.20 29.97
N LYS A 226 -13.08 -5.39 30.46
CA LYS A 226 -14.48 -5.86 30.36
C LYS A 226 -15.50 -4.90 31.01
N LYS A 227 -15.06 -4.10 31.98
CA LYS A 227 -15.89 -3.07 32.62
C LYS A 227 -15.82 -1.73 31.90
N SER A 228 -14.72 -1.41 31.22
CA SER A 228 -14.55 -0.16 30.46
C SER A 228 -15.49 -0.10 29.27
N LEU A 229 -15.82 -1.26 28.67
CA LEU A 229 -16.89 -1.40 27.66
C LEU A 229 -18.27 -0.88 28.11
N LYS A 230 -18.53 -0.77 29.42
CA LYS A 230 -19.82 -0.29 29.96
C LYS A 230 -19.71 1.05 30.70
N ASN A 231 -18.51 1.46 31.09
CA ASN A 231 -18.29 2.65 31.91
C ASN A 231 -16.86 3.17 31.74
N GLU A 232 -16.77 4.38 31.21
CA GLU A 232 -15.53 5.10 30.87
C GLU A 232 -14.54 5.22 32.05
N LYS A 233 -15.02 5.25 33.31
CA LYS A 233 -14.15 5.30 34.50
C LYS A 233 -13.23 4.09 34.63
N PHE A 234 -13.55 2.97 33.99
CA PHE A 234 -12.72 1.77 34.02
C PHE A 234 -11.62 1.78 32.95
N VAL A 235 -11.68 2.64 31.94
CA VAL A 235 -10.59 2.86 30.98
C VAL A 235 -9.33 3.32 31.72
N LEU A 236 -9.48 4.26 32.65
CA LEU A 236 -8.35 4.75 33.45
C LEU A 236 -7.74 3.64 34.33
N ARG A 237 -8.58 2.77 34.91
CA ARG A 237 -8.13 1.67 35.77
C ARG A 237 -7.35 0.60 34.99
N GLU A 238 -7.78 0.34 33.77
CA GLU A 238 -7.10 -0.55 32.84
C GLU A 238 -5.72 0.00 32.47
N ARG A 239 -5.63 1.27 32.06
CA ARG A 239 -4.33 1.92 31.77
C ARG A 239 -3.39 1.88 32.97
N ILE A 240 -3.91 2.11 34.18
CA ILE A 240 -3.11 2.00 35.41
C ILE A 240 -2.60 0.57 35.61
N ALA A 241 -3.46 -0.44 35.41
CA ALA A 241 -3.06 -1.84 35.56
C ALA A 241 -1.97 -2.24 34.55
N LEU A 242 -2.10 -1.81 33.29
CA LEU A 242 -1.09 -2.04 32.24
C LEU A 242 0.24 -1.33 32.56
N LYS A 243 0.21 -0.06 32.98
CA LYS A 243 1.43 0.66 33.40
C LYS A 243 2.10 0.04 34.62
N LEU A 244 1.32 -0.53 35.54
CA LEU A 244 1.86 -1.28 36.68
C LEU A 244 2.53 -2.59 36.24
N LEU A 245 1.96 -3.27 35.24
CA LEU A 245 2.56 -4.46 34.64
C LEU A 245 3.93 -4.14 34.05
N LEU A 246 4.03 -3.09 33.22
CA LEU A 246 5.32 -2.66 32.65
C LEU A 246 6.33 -2.29 33.73
N ARG A 247 5.92 -1.50 34.73
CA ARG A 247 6.80 -1.15 35.85
C ARG A 247 7.31 -2.38 36.59
N GLN A 248 6.46 -3.38 36.76
CA GLN A 248 6.84 -4.63 37.42
C GLN A 248 7.81 -5.44 36.57
N ALA A 249 7.59 -5.49 35.26
CA ALA A 249 8.47 -6.15 34.30
C ALA A 249 9.87 -5.50 34.27
N SER A 250 9.98 -4.16 34.23
CA SER A 250 11.29 -3.49 34.29
C SER A 250 12.02 -3.74 35.62
N ILE A 251 11.29 -3.92 36.74
CA ILE A 251 11.90 -4.33 38.01
C ILE A 251 12.43 -5.77 37.91
N PHE A 252 11.66 -6.66 37.30
CA PHE A 252 12.06 -8.06 37.09
C PHE A 252 13.23 -8.20 36.13
N GLU A 253 13.32 -7.36 35.10
CA GLU A 253 14.49 -7.28 34.22
C GLU A 253 15.75 -6.88 35.00
N ARG A 254 15.66 -5.81 35.81
CA ARG A 254 16.77 -5.35 36.67
C ARG A 254 17.22 -6.40 37.68
N LEU A 255 16.28 -7.20 38.18
CA LEU A 255 16.54 -8.31 39.09
C LEU A 255 16.93 -9.61 38.37
N ARG A 256 17.00 -9.61 37.04
CA ARG A 256 17.33 -10.75 36.17
C ARG A 256 16.34 -11.92 36.28
N PHE A 257 15.08 -11.64 36.60
CA PHE A 257 13.99 -12.62 36.53
C PHE A 257 13.44 -12.77 35.12
N ILE A 258 13.54 -11.72 34.30
CA ILE A 258 13.26 -11.76 32.86
C ILE A 258 14.43 -11.13 32.10
N SER A 259 14.59 -11.49 30.83
CA SER A 259 15.52 -10.90 29.90
C SER A 259 15.03 -9.55 29.38
N ALA A 260 15.95 -8.76 28.83
CA ALA A 260 15.60 -7.50 28.16
C ALA A 260 14.69 -7.73 26.94
N GLN A 261 14.87 -8.85 26.24
CA GLN A 261 14.04 -9.24 25.10
C GLN A 261 12.60 -9.52 25.52
N GLU A 262 12.42 -10.31 26.58
CA GLU A 262 11.09 -10.60 27.16
C GLU A 262 10.39 -9.33 27.67
N ASN A 263 11.15 -8.37 28.23
CA ASN A 263 10.58 -7.09 28.65
C ASN A 263 10.13 -6.23 27.44
N LEU A 264 10.92 -6.22 26.36
CA LEU A 264 10.56 -5.51 25.12
C LEU A 264 9.31 -6.09 24.47
N GLU A 265 9.20 -7.41 24.38
CA GLU A 265 8.00 -8.09 23.84
C GLU A 265 6.74 -7.75 24.65
N LEU A 266 6.88 -7.65 25.97
CA LEU A 266 5.78 -7.23 26.83
C LEU A 266 5.42 -5.74 26.62
N GLU A 267 6.42 -4.88 26.47
CA GLU A 267 6.23 -3.44 26.20
C GLU A 267 5.48 -3.23 24.89
N GLU A 268 5.90 -3.86 23.80
CA GLU A 268 5.24 -3.76 22.49
C GLU A 268 3.76 -4.16 22.57
N VAL A 269 3.46 -5.27 23.23
CA VAL A 269 2.08 -5.78 23.36
C VAL A 269 1.22 -4.87 24.23
N VAL A 270 1.78 -4.31 25.31
CA VAL A 270 1.04 -3.39 26.18
C VAL A 270 0.82 -2.04 25.48
N ASP A 271 1.78 -1.55 24.72
CA ASP A 271 1.66 -0.29 23.98
C ASP A 271 0.57 -0.41 22.91
N VAL A 272 0.52 -1.52 22.15
CA VAL A 272 -0.58 -1.78 21.21
C VAL A 272 -1.94 -1.84 21.93
N LEU A 273 -2.02 -2.42 23.13
CA LEU A 273 -3.26 -2.42 23.94
C LEU A 273 -3.64 -1.04 24.49
N LEU A 274 -2.68 -0.12 24.64
CA LEU A 274 -2.91 1.25 25.08
C LEU A 274 -3.31 2.16 23.92
N ASP A 275 -2.77 1.94 22.72
CA ASP A 275 -2.95 2.76 21.52
C ASP A 275 -4.22 2.41 20.73
N ASN A 276 -4.71 1.16 20.82
CA ASN A 276 -6.00 0.73 20.24
C ASN A 276 -7.24 1.35 20.94
N LYS A 277 -7.15 2.55 21.56
CA LYS A 277 -8.20 3.21 22.36
C LYS A 277 -8.20 4.73 22.37
#